data_AF-A0A7C4UDW6-F1
#
_entry.id   AF-A0A7C4UDW6-F1
#
_cell.length_a   1.000
_cell.length_b   1.000
_cell.length_c   1.000
_cell.angle_alpha   90.00
_cell.angle_beta   90.00
_cell.angle_gamma   90.00
#
_symmetry.space_group_name_H-M   'P 1'
#
loop_
_entity.id
_entity.type
_entity.pdbx_description
1 polymer ?
#
loop_
_entity_poly.entity_id
_entity_poly.type
_entity_poly.pdbx_seq_one_letter_code
_entity_poly.pdbx_strand_id
1 'polypeptide(L)'
;MPRSWQEDFFDRLVAASRGAGDARLATAKSHRRKKIGSFAHPQASWIECAFDTNRITGNQQSQVLVVEIKPKRASEIDSAALAAEIKNAGVGGDAQIKDGLILLQYRWGYGQGETFPLDDPRRLQEAVNWVHAALRVVFDHLERRRHVVTASVSADTAAPPNYTLALEKYLEDMLVEGLESLPWAASLQYIGRQVPCGDLGFIDILTQDRATGDFVVIELKRDKTDDEVVGQLTRYMGWIKEHRADPSGVGVRGIIVVHEVTPRLRAAVLSLANVELYNYRLAIDLRPAGRPGRS
;
A
#
# COMPACT_ATOMS: atom_id res chain seq x y z
N MET A 1 8.35 -4.73 39.13
CA MET A 1 7.49 -5.86 38.75
C MET A 1 8.36 -6.89 38.04
N PRO A 2 8.28 -8.18 38.38
CA PRO A 2 8.98 -9.24 37.64
C PRO A 2 8.52 -9.28 36.18
N ARG A 3 9.41 -9.61 35.24
CA ARG A 3 9.05 -9.74 33.82
C ARG A 3 8.08 -10.90 33.63
N SER A 4 7.01 -10.68 32.89
CA SER A 4 6.15 -11.79 32.46
C SER A 4 6.84 -12.60 31.36
N TRP A 5 6.52 -13.89 31.25
CA TRP A 5 7.04 -14.75 30.19
C TRP A 5 6.63 -14.23 28.80
N GLN A 6 5.47 -13.57 28.65
CA GLN A 6 5.10 -12.94 27.38
C GLN A 6 6.08 -11.85 26.97
N GLU A 7 6.52 -11.01 27.92
CA GLU A 7 7.51 -9.95 27.65
C GLU A 7 8.85 -10.55 27.19
N ASP A 8 9.30 -11.63 27.83
CA ASP A 8 10.55 -12.30 27.45
C ASP A 8 10.46 -12.93 26.06
N PHE A 9 9.32 -13.56 25.74
CA PHE A 9 9.06 -14.08 24.39
C PHE A 9 9.19 -12.98 23.32
N PHE A 10 8.50 -11.85 23.50
CA PHE A 10 8.49 -10.79 22.48
C PHE A 10 9.84 -10.06 22.37
N ASP A 11 10.58 -9.90 23.46
CA ASP A 11 11.95 -9.38 23.39
C ASP A 11 12.87 -10.33 22.59
N ARG A 12 12.72 -11.65 22.76
CA ARG A 12 13.45 -12.67 21.96
C ARG A 12 13.01 -12.70 20.50
N LEU A 13 11.71 -12.60 20.22
CA LEU A 13 11.16 -12.51 18.87
C LEU A 13 11.73 -11.29 18.14
N VAL A 14 11.78 -10.13 18.79
CA VAL A 14 12.34 -8.90 18.21
C VAL A 14 13.83 -9.07 17.90
N ALA A 15 14.61 -9.65 18.82
CA ALA A 15 16.03 -9.91 18.61
C ALA A 15 16.25 -10.84 17.40
N ALA A 16 15.50 -11.95 17.33
CA ALA A 16 15.56 -12.89 16.21
C ALA A 16 15.13 -12.24 14.88
N SER A 17 14.07 -11.42 14.89
CA SER A 17 13.54 -10.75 13.69
C SER A 17 14.55 -9.77 13.08
N ARG A 18 15.32 -9.06 13.91
CA ARG A 18 16.39 -8.15 13.43
C ARG A 18 17.57 -8.90 12.83
N GLY A 19 17.84 -10.12 13.28
CA GLY A 19 18.88 -10.99 12.73
C GLY A 19 18.44 -11.85 11.54
N ALA A 20 17.17 -11.80 11.14
CA ALA A 20 16.58 -12.73 10.18
C ALA A 20 16.91 -12.44 8.70
N GLY A 21 17.66 -11.37 8.40
CA GLY A 21 18.05 -10.99 7.03
C GLY A 21 16.90 -10.46 6.15
N ASP A 22 15.72 -10.23 6.71
CA ASP A 22 14.56 -9.65 6.02
C ASP A 22 14.26 -8.26 6.60
N ALA A 23 14.38 -7.22 5.77
CA ALA A 23 14.20 -5.83 6.18
C ALA A 23 12.79 -5.56 6.76
N ARG A 24 11.78 -6.31 6.32
CA ARG A 24 10.39 -6.18 6.78
C ARG A 24 10.24 -6.71 8.20
N LEU A 25 10.90 -7.83 8.51
CA LEU A 25 10.96 -8.39 9.87
C LEU A 25 11.80 -7.54 10.81
N ALA A 26 12.84 -6.86 10.31
CA ALA A 26 13.69 -5.99 11.12
C ALA A 26 12.95 -4.79 11.76
N THR A 27 11.75 -4.47 11.27
CA THR A 27 10.85 -3.45 11.84
C THR A 27 10.28 -3.81 13.22
N ALA A 28 10.51 -5.04 13.70
CA ALA A 28 9.96 -5.58 14.94
C ALA A 28 10.19 -4.66 16.17
N LYS A 29 9.12 -4.47 16.94
CA LYS A 29 9.12 -3.78 18.24
C LYS A 29 8.35 -4.60 19.28
N SER A 30 8.82 -4.62 20.52
CA SER A 30 8.09 -5.18 21.66
C SER A 30 7.39 -4.07 22.45
N HIS A 31 6.15 -4.31 22.85
CA HIS A 31 5.33 -3.37 23.63
C HIS A 31 5.04 -3.96 25.00
N ARG A 32 5.98 -3.78 25.94
CA ARG A 32 5.96 -4.45 27.26
C ARG A 32 4.65 -4.28 28.04
N ARG A 33 4.07 -3.07 28.07
CA ARG A 33 2.80 -2.83 28.78
C ARG A 33 1.62 -3.61 28.20
N LYS A 34 1.62 -3.79 26.87
CA LYS A 34 0.57 -4.52 26.15
C LYS A 34 0.87 -6.02 26.03
N LYS A 35 2.12 -6.43 26.27
CA LYS A 35 2.62 -7.80 26.09
C LYS A 35 2.38 -8.32 24.67
N ILE A 36 2.76 -7.51 23.67
CA ILE A 36 2.66 -7.84 22.25
C ILE A 36 3.96 -7.50 21.52
N GLY A 37 4.18 -8.14 20.37
CA GLY A 37 5.12 -7.72 19.34
C GLY A 37 4.39 -6.98 18.22
N SER A 38 5.04 -6.05 17.53
CA SER A 38 4.48 -5.37 16.37
C SER A 38 5.49 -5.27 15.24
N PHE A 39 5.00 -5.22 14.01
CA PHE A 39 5.79 -5.04 12.79
C PHE A 39 5.21 -3.91 11.95
N ALA A 40 6.00 -3.39 11.01
CA ALA A 40 5.56 -2.36 10.07
C ALA A 40 5.65 -2.87 8.64
N HIS A 41 4.63 -2.55 7.84
CA HIS A 41 4.60 -2.81 6.41
C HIS A 41 3.88 -1.66 5.70
N PRO A 42 4.36 -1.17 4.53
CA PRO A 42 3.75 -0.03 3.84
C PRO A 42 2.26 -0.21 3.52
N GLN A 43 1.83 -1.44 3.28
CA GLN A 43 0.45 -1.81 2.96
C GLN A 43 -0.39 -2.25 4.18
N ALA A 44 0.16 -2.25 5.39
CA ALA A 44 -0.59 -2.55 6.60
C ALA A 44 -0.83 -1.28 7.43
N SER A 45 -2.06 -1.14 7.96
CA SER A 45 -2.39 -0.14 8.96
C SER A 45 -1.74 -0.49 10.30
N TRP A 46 -1.74 -1.77 10.64
CA TRP A 46 -1.03 -2.31 11.81
C TRP A 46 -0.80 -3.82 11.65
N ILE A 47 0.23 -4.32 12.33
CA ILE A 47 0.60 -5.75 12.42
C ILE A 47 0.99 -6.02 13.86
N GLU A 48 0.29 -6.93 14.53
CA GLU A 48 0.51 -7.27 15.93
C GLU A 48 0.62 -8.79 16.11
N CYS A 49 1.46 -9.20 17.05
CA CYS A 49 1.65 -10.58 17.47
C CYS A 49 1.40 -10.66 18.98
N ALA A 50 0.50 -11.55 19.40
CA ALA A 50 0.01 -11.63 20.77
C ALA A 50 -0.24 -13.08 21.20
N PHE A 51 -0.19 -13.36 22.50
CA PHE A 51 -0.75 -14.60 23.04
C PHE A 51 -2.22 -14.37 23.37
N ASP A 52 -3.09 -15.28 22.91
CA ASP A 52 -4.53 -15.19 23.12
C ASP A 52 -5.15 -16.59 23.28
N THR A 53 -6.44 -16.61 23.60
CA THR A 53 -7.32 -17.77 23.46
C THR A 53 -7.67 -18.01 21.99
N ASN A 54 -7.89 -19.27 21.60
CA ASN A 54 -8.27 -19.59 20.23
C ASN A 54 -9.59 -18.92 19.84
N ARG A 55 -9.55 -18.11 18.78
CA ARG A 55 -10.69 -17.37 18.23
C ARG A 55 -11.24 -17.94 16.91
N ILE A 56 -10.52 -18.88 16.28
CA ILE A 56 -10.90 -19.45 14.98
C ILE A 56 -11.66 -20.77 15.13
N THR A 57 -11.26 -21.62 16.07
CA THR A 57 -11.97 -22.87 16.36
C THR A 57 -12.77 -22.70 17.65
N GLY A 58 -13.99 -23.24 17.70
CA GLY A 58 -14.90 -23.12 18.85
C GLY A 58 -14.39 -23.70 20.19
N ASN A 59 -13.13 -24.13 20.27
CA ASN A 59 -12.48 -24.59 21.48
C ASN A 59 -11.69 -23.45 22.15
N GLN A 60 -12.39 -22.65 22.96
CA GLN A 60 -11.83 -21.54 23.74
C GLN A 60 -10.79 -21.95 24.80
N GLN A 61 -10.53 -23.25 24.99
CA GLN A 61 -9.51 -23.73 25.95
C GLN A 61 -8.10 -23.76 25.35
N SER A 62 -7.92 -23.64 24.03
CA SER A 62 -6.59 -23.67 23.42
C SER A 62 -5.87 -22.33 23.58
N GLN A 63 -4.58 -22.38 23.94
CA GLN A 63 -3.70 -21.22 23.95
C GLN A 63 -3.01 -21.09 22.59
N VAL A 64 -3.06 -19.89 22.01
CA VAL A 64 -2.52 -19.62 20.68
C VAL A 64 -1.58 -18.42 20.70
N LEU A 65 -0.58 -18.46 19.83
CA LEU A 65 0.17 -17.29 19.38
C LEU A 65 -0.50 -16.80 18.11
N VAL A 66 -1.00 -15.57 18.12
CA VAL A 66 -1.72 -14.98 16.99
C VAL A 66 -0.86 -13.94 16.30
N VAL A 67 -0.94 -13.88 14.98
CA VAL A 67 -0.48 -12.76 14.16
C VAL A 67 -1.71 -12.15 13.50
N GLU A 68 -1.99 -10.90 13.86
CA GLU A 68 -3.09 -10.11 13.34
C GLU A 68 -2.54 -9.01 12.44
N ILE A 69 -3.06 -8.93 11.21
CA ILE A 69 -2.66 -7.94 10.22
C ILE A 69 -3.90 -7.24 9.69
N LYS A 70 -3.95 -5.91 9.87
CA LYS A 70 -4.95 -5.06 9.23
C LYS A 70 -4.33 -4.34 8.04
N PRO A 71 -4.64 -4.72 6.80
CA PRO A 71 -4.23 -3.96 5.63
C PRO A 71 -4.80 -2.53 5.66
N LYS A 72 -4.16 -1.63 4.92
CA LYS A 72 -4.76 -0.33 4.59
C LYS A 72 -5.94 -0.51 3.64
N ARG A 73 -6.87 0.45 3.60
CA ARG A 73 -8.05 0.39 2.71
C ARG A 73 -7.68 0.22 1.23
N ALA A 74 -6.55 0.77 0.81
CA ALA A 74 -6.06 0.66 -0.57
C ALA A 74 -5.28 -0.64 -0.85
N SER A 75 -5.05 -1.48 0.17
CA SER A 75 -4.32 -2.72 0.02
C SER A 75 -5.29 -3.84 -0.33
N GLU A 76 -5.08 -4.45 -1.49
CA GLU A 76 -5.88 -5.59 -1.93
C GLU A 76 -5.38 -6.89 -1.27
N ILE A 77 -6.32 -7.75 -0.85
CA ILE A 77 -6.02 -9.14 -0.47
C ILE A 77 -6.86 -10.05 -1.34
N ASP A 78 -6.20 -11.00 -2.01
CA ASP A 78 -6.88 -12.17 -2.57
C ASP A 78 -6.91 -13.26 -1.50
N SER A 79 -8.05 -13.38 -0.83
CA SER A 79 -8.20 -14.30 0.30
C SER A 79 -7.97 -15.77 -0.08
N ALA A 80 -8.34 -16.17 -1.29
CA ALA A 80 -8.19 -17.55 -1.75
C ALA A 80 -6.72 -17.84 -2.08
N ALA A 81 -6.04 -16.93 -2.77
CA ALA A 81 -4.61 -17.06 -3.06
C ALA A 81 -3.78 -17.03 -1.77
N LEU A 82 -4.06 -16.09 -0.86
CA LEU A 82 -3.35 -16.01 0.43
C LEU A 82 -3.53 -17.30 1.25
N ALA A 83 -4.74 -17.86 1.30
CA ALA A 83 -4.98 -19.14 1.98
C ALA A 83 -4.17 -20.29 1.35
N ALA A 84 -4.07 -20.35 0.02
CA ALA A 84 -3.25 -21.34 -0.67
C ALA A 84 -1.74 -21.15 -0.40
N GLU A 85 -1.26 -19.90 -0.38
CA GLU A 85 0.14 -19.56 -0.10
C GLU A 85 0.55 -19.94 1.33
N ILE A 86 -0.31 -19.64 2.32
CA ILE A 86 -0.10 -20.05 3.72
C ILE A 86 0.01 -21.56 3.82
N LYS A 87 -0.89 -22.29 3.16
CA LYS A 87 -0.87 -23.76 3.13
C LYS A 87 0.41 -24.30 2.49
N ASN A 88 0.83 -23.73 1.36
CA ASN A 88 2.02 -24.15 0.62
C ASN A 88 3.32 -23.86 1.37
N ALA A 89 3.36 -22.75 2.12
CA ALA A 89 4.50 -22.39 2.95
C ALA A 89 4.63 -23.26 4.21
N GLY A 90 3.68 -24.17 4.46
CA GLY A 90 3.69 -25.03 5.65
C GLY A 90 3.55 -24.24 6.95
N VAL A 91 3.00 -23.02 6.89
CA VAL A 91 2.66 -22.24 8.08
C VAL A 91 1.49 -22.96 8.75
N GLY A 92 1.81 -23.90 9.63
CA GLY A 92 0.80 -24.71 10.34
C GLY A 92 -0.13 -23.85 11.19
N GLY A 93 -1.29 -24.38 11.55
CA GLY A 93 -2.30 -23.65 12.32
C GLY A 93 -3.42 -23.08 11.46
N ASP A 94 -4.31 -22.30 12.09
CA ASP A 94 -5.54 -21.83 11.45
C ASP A 94 -5.35 -20.41 10.90
N ALA A 95 -5.83 -20.18 9.68
CA ALA A 95 -5.84 -18.88 9.03
C ALA A 95 -7.28 -18.45 8.74
N GLN A 96 -7.62 -17.22 9.10
CA GLN A 96 -8.91 -16.62 8.83
C GLN A 96 -8.73 -15.24 8.23
N ILE A 97 -9.42 -14.99 7.12
CA ILE A 97 -9.46 -13.69 6.47
C ILE A 97 -10.92 -13.25 6.47
N LYS A 98 -11.25 -12.26 7.30
CA LYS A 98 -12.63 -11.79 7.48
C LYS A 98 -12.65 -10.28 7.71
N ASP A 99 -13.59 -9.58 7.10
CA ASP A 99 -13.80 -8.13 7.28
C ASP A 99 -12.51 -7.30 7.06
N GLY A 100 -11.68 -7.75 6.10
CA GLY A 100 -10.39 -7.15 5.79
C GLY A 100 -9.39 -7.21 6.96
N LEU A 101 -9.47 -8.23 7.81
CA LEU A 101 -8.47 -8.59 8.81
C LEU A 101 -7.90 -9.96 8.44
N ILE A 102 -6.58 -10.10 8.47
CA ILE A 102 -5.90 -11.39 8.36
C ILE A 102 -5.52 -11.81 9.79
N LEU A 103 -5.95 -13.00 10.18
CA LEU A 103 -5.68 -13.61 11.47
C LEU A 103 -5.04 -14.98 11.25
N LEU A 104 -3.81 -15.16 11.74
CA LEU A 104 -3.06 -16.41 11.69
C LEU A 104 -2.82 -16.89 13.11
N GLN A 105 -2.96 -18.19 13.38
CA GLN A 105 -2.85 -18.72 14.73
C GLN A 105 -1.97 -19.97 14.79
N TYR A 106 -1.01 -19.96 15.70
CA TYR A 106 -0.22 -21.12 16.09
C TYR A 106 -0.70 -21.63 17.43
N ARG A 107 -1.27 -22.84 17.44
CA ARG A 107 -1.65 -23.51 18.68
C ARG A 107 -0.41 -24.17 19.30
N TRP A 108 -0.16 -23.83 20.55
CA TRP A 108 0.99 -24.36 21.28
C TRP A 108 0.59 -25.21 22.49
N GLY A 109 -0.63 -25.04 23.03
CA GLY A 109 -1.08 -25.70 24.26
C GLY A 109 -2.61 -25.81 24.42
N TYR A 110 -3.04 -26.54 25.46
CA TYR A 110 -4.43 -26.80 25.84
C TYR A 110 -4.66 -26.51 27.33
N GLY A 111 -5.59 -25.61 27.65
CA GLY A 111 -5.97 -25.27 29.02
C GLY A 111 -5.85 -23.77 29.31
N GLN A 112 -6.75 -23.26 30.13
CA GLN A 112 -6.70 -21.87 30.60
C GLN A 112 -5.58 -21.73 31.63
N GLY A 113 -4.50 -21.01 31.29
CA GLY A 113 -3.39 -20.73 32.20
C GLY A 113 -2.10 -21.52 31.95
N GLU A 114 -2.02 -22.34 30.89
CA GLU A 114 -0.72 -22.87 30.47
C GLU A 114 0.24 -21.71 30.15
N THR A 115 1.51 -21.84 30.53
CA THR A 115 2.57 -20.89 30.17
C THR A 115 3.38 -21.42 28.99
N PHE A 116 3.70 -20.56 28.03
CA PHE A 116 4.54 -20.97 26.91
C PHE A 116 5.93 -21.41 27.42
N PRO A 117 6.45 -22.57 27.01
CA PRO A 117 7.68 -23.15 27.55
C PRO A 117 8.92 -22.41 27.02
N LEU A 118 9.19 -21.21 27.54
CA LEU A 118 10.35 -20.39 27.18
C LEU A 118 11.70 -21.09 27.41
N ASP A 119 11.75 -21.96 28.42
CA ASP A 119 12.96 -22.69 28.80
C ASP A 119 13.27 -23.85 27.85
N ASP A 120 12.36 -24.18 26.93
CA ASP A 120 12.60 -25.14 25.84
C ASP A 120 13.04 -24.36 24.58
N PRO A 121 14.35 -24.37 24.25
CA PRO A 121 14.87 -23.60 23.11
C PRO A 121 14.26 -24.06 21.79
N ARG A 122 13.87 -25.34 21.69
CA ARG A 122 13.28 -25.89 20.47
C ARG A 122 11.89 -25.30 20.26
N ARG A 123 11.05 -25.28 21.31
CA ARG A 123 9.70 -24.71 21.25
C ARG A 123 9.71 -23.21 20.98
N LEU A 124 10.62 -22.49 21.63
CA LEU A 124 10.83 -21.06 21.36
C LEU A 124 11.21 -20.84 19.89
N GLN A 125 12.18 -21.59 19.36
CA GLN A 125 12.62 -21.44 17.98
C GLN A 125 11.51 -21.82 16.98
N GLU A 126 10.75 -22.88 17.26
CA GLU A 126 9.59 -23.28 16.46
C GLU A 126 8.56 -22.15 16.36
N ALA A 127 8.20 -21.51 17.49
CA ALA A 127 7.27 -20.39 17.49
C ALA A 127 7.81 -19.14 16.78
N VAL A 128 9.09 -18.79 16.96
CA VAL A 128 9.73 -17.68 16.25
C VAL A 128 9.74 -17.93 14.75
N ASN A 129 10.15 -19.13 14.33
CA ASN A 129 10.17 -19.52 12.92
C ASN A 129 8.77 -19.48 12.31
N TRP A 130 7.76 -19.91 13.06
CA TRP A 130 6.38 -19.84 12.63
C TRP A 130 5.93 -18.38 12.41
N VAL A 131 6.20 -17.46 13.34
CA VAL A 131 5.87 -16.03 13.16
C VAL A 131 6.57 -15.46 11.93
N HIS A 132 7.85 -15.78 11.73
CA HIS A 132 8.60 -15.31 10.56
C HIS A 132 8.03 -15.85 9.25
N ALA A 133 7.68 -17.14 9.20
CA ALA A 133 7.09 -17.75 8.03
C ALA A 133 5.70 -17.15 7.72
N ALA A 134 4.87 -16.98 8.74
CA ALA A 134 3.55 -16.36 8.64
C ALA A 134 3.64 -14.92 8.08
N LEU A 135 4.53 -14.11 8.63
CA LEU A 135 4.73 -12.72 8.19
C LEU A 135 5.29 -12.64 6.78
N ARG A 136 6.28 -13.48 6.41
CA ARG A 136 6.85 -13.48 5.06
C ARG A 136 5.81 -13.79 4.00
N VAL A 137 4.99 -14.82 4.22
CA VAL A 137 3.91 -15.17 3.28
C VAL A 137 2.97 -13.99 3.06
N VAL A 138 2.53 -13.33 4.14
CA VAL A 138 1.63 -12.18 4.03
C VAL A 138 2.32 -10.99 3.37
N PHE A 139 3.57 -10.68 3.73
CA PHE A 139 4.30 -9.57 3.12
C PHE A 139 4.52 -9.79 1.62
N ASP A 140 4.96 -10.99 1.23
CA ASP A 140 5.13 -11.35 -0.18
C ASP A 140 3.80 -11.24 -0.93
N HIS A 141 2.68 -11.64 -0.30
CA HIS A 141 1.35 -11.49 -0.89
C HIS A 141 0.99 -10.01 -1.11
N LEU A 142 1.14 -9.18 -0.08
CA LEU A 142 0.84 -7.74 -0.16
C LEU A 142 1.68 -7.06 -1.25
N GLU A 143 2.97 -7.37 -1.32
CA GLU A 143 3.90 -6.79 -2.29
C GLU A 143 3.62 -7.25 -3.72
N ARG A 144 3.30 -8.54 -3.92
CA ARG A 144 2.88 -9.05 -5.24
C ARG A 144 1.60 -8.37 -5.71
N ARG A 145 0.63 -8.17 -4.82
CA ARG A 145 -0.65 -7.51 -5.16
C ARG A 145 -0.57 -5.99 -5.28
N ARG A 146 0.55 -5.36 -4.89
CA ARG A 146 0.85 -3.98 -5.31
C ARG A 146 0.85 -3.82 -6.85
N HIS A 147 1.07 -4.91 -7.59
CA HIS A 147 1.21 -4.93 -9.04
C HIS A 147 0.02 -5.53 -9.79
N VAL A 148 -1.03 -5.99 -9.11
CA VAL A 148 -2.22 -6.58 -9.76
C VAL A 148 -3.42 -5.67 -9.54
N VAL A 149 -3.75 -4.91 -10.58
CA VAL A 149 -4.94 -4.06 -10.67
C VAL A 149 -6.18 -4.96 -10.82
N THR A 150 -6.99 -5.09 -9.78
CA THR A 150 -8.32 -5.69 -9.93
C THR A 150 -9.26 -4.65 -10.53
N ALA A 151 -9.45 -4.75 -11.85
CA ALA A 151 -10.64 -4.22 -12.48
C ALA A 151 -11.85 -4.88 -11.80
N SER A 152 -12.75 -4.08 -11.26
CA SER A 152 -14.03 -4.55 -10.74
C SER A 152 -14.84 -5.11 -11.89
N VAL A 153 -14.71 -6.42 -12.15
CA VAL A 153 -15.61 -7.12 -13.05
C VAL A 153 -16.83 -7.51 -12.22
N SER A 154 -17.90 -6.73 -12.36
CA SER A 154 -19.24 -7.19 -12.00
C SER A 154 -19.52 -8.48 -12.77
N ALA A 155 -19.84 -9.56 -12.06
CA ALA A 155 -19.99 -10.91 -12.61
C ALA A 155 -21.14 -11.10 -13.62
N ASP A 156 -21.81 -10.03 -14.03
CA ASP A 156 -22.81 -10.05 -15.09
C ASP A 156 -22.65 -8.81 -15.97
N THR A 157 -22.06 -8.97 -17.16
CA THR A 157 -22.38 -8.25 -18.40
C THR A 157 -21.45 -8.74 -19.51
N ALA A 158 -22.00 -9.01 -20.70
CA ALA A 158 -21.25 -9.35 -21.92
C ALA A 158 -20.38 -8.20 -22.46
N ALA A 159 -20.10 -7.17 -21.65
CA ALA A 159 -19.26 -6.05 -21.99
C ALA A 159 -17.80 -6.36 -21.60
N PRO A 160 -16.81 -5.97 -22.42
CA PRO A 160 -15.42 -6.11 -22.03
C PRO A 160 -15.17 -5.35 -20.71
N PRO A 161 -14.41 -5.93 -19.77
CA PRO A 161 -14.07 -5.27 -18.51
C PRO A 161 -13.54 -3.86 -18.74
N ASN A 162 -14.12 -2.88 -18.04
CA ASN A 162 -13.66 -1.50 -18.10
C ASN A 162 -12.39 -1.34 -17.24
N TYR A 163 -11.23 -1.59 -17.85
CA TYR A 163 -9.93 -1.40 -17.22
C TYR A 163 -9.59 0.08 -16.98
N THR A 164 -10.29 1.02 -17.60
CA THR A 164 -9.96 2.45 -17.53
C THR A 164 -10.02 2.97 -16.09
N LEU A 165 -11.10 2.70 -15.35
CA LEU A 165 -11.23 3.15 -13.97
C LEU A 165 -10.18 2.51 -13.04
N ALA A 166 -9.85 1.25 -13.29
CA ALA A 166 -8.87 0.52 -12.51
C ALA A 166 -7.48 1.10 -12.77
N LEU A 167 -7.11 1.33 -14.03
CA LEU A 167 -5.84 1.92 -14.43
C LEU A 167 -5.72 3.40 -14.04
N GLU A 168 -6.82 4.15 -14.03
CA GLU A 168 -6.87 5.54 -13.55
C GLU A 168 -6.38 5.67 -12.11
N LYS A 169 -6.70 4.70 -11.24
CA LYS A 169 -6.21 4.68 -9.86
C LYS A 169 -4.67 4.62 -9.79
N TYR A 170 -4.03 3.96 -10.76
CA TYR A 170 -2.57 3.80 -10.85
C TYR A 170 -1.90 4.88 -11.71
N LEU A 171 -2.66 5.76 -12.36
CA LEU A 171 -2.12 6.80 -13.23
C LEU A 171 -1.08 7.66 -12.51
N GLU A 172 -1.34 8.02 -11.25
CA GLU A 172 -0.38 8.76 -10.44
C GLU A 172 0.93 8.03 -10.26
N ASP A 173 0.88 6.75 -9.86
CA ASP A 173 2.09 5.96 -9.62
C ASP A 173 2.90 5.83 -10.92
N MET A 174 2.25 5.53 -12.05
CA MET A 174 2.93 5.45 -13.35
C MET A 174 3.55 6.78 -13.79
N LEU A 175 2.82 7.89 -13.58
CA LEU A 175 3.34 9.21 -13.91
C LEU A 175 4.52 9.58 -13.01
N VAL A 176 4.47 9.29 -11.71
CA VAL A 176 5.57 9.59 -10.78
C VAL A 176 6.81 8.74 -11.07
N GLU A 177 6.64 7.43 -11.31
CA GLU A 177 7.77 6.52 -11.60
C GLU A 177 8.50 6.88 -12.91
N GLY A 178 7.77 7.38 -13.90
CA GLY A 178 8.28 7.69 -15.23
C GLY A 178 8.38 9.17 -15.57
N LEU A 179 8.08 10.09 -14.65
CA LEU A 179 7.75 11.50 -14.99
C LEU A 179 8.81 12.14 -15.89
N GLU A 180 10.06 12.12 -15.44
CA GLU A 180 11.17 12.79 -16.13
C GLU A 180 11.57 12.09 -17.44
N SER A 181 11.09 10.86 -17.67
CA SER A 181 11.28 10.14 -18.94
C SER A 181 10.22 10.49 -19.98
N LEU A 182 9.12 11.13 -19.58
CA LEU A 182 8.06 11.53 -20.51
C LEU A 182 8.51 12.77 -21.28
N PRO A 183 8.43 12.78 -22.62
CA PRO A 183 8.90 13.91 -23.43
C PRO A 183 8.30 15.27 -23.04
N TRP A 184 7.05 15.30 -22.58
CA TRP A 184 6.37 16.53 -22.16
C TRP A 184 6.80 17.03 -20.76
N ALA A 185 7.33 16.13 -19.93
CA ALA A 185 7.77 16.42 -18.56
C ALA A 185 9.30 16.38 -18.41
N ALA A 186 10.06 16.24 -19.50
CA ALA A 186 11.53 16.12 -19.45
C ALA A 186 12.22 17.35 -18.84
N SER A 187 11.60 18.53 -18.91
CA SER A 187 12.10 19.75 -18.26
C SER A 187 11.67 19.88 -16.80
N LEU A 188 10.81 19.00 -16.30
CA LEU A 188 10.29 19.04 -14.94
C LEU A 188 11.18 18.24 -14.00
N GLN A 189 11.44 18.82 -12.84
CA GLN A 189 12.06 18.16 -11.70
C GLN A 189 10.98 17.74 -10.72
N TYR A 190 10.92 16.44 -10.40
CA TYR A 190 9.98 15.96 -9.40
C TYR A 190 10.31 16.49 -7.99
N ILE A 191 9.31 17.04 -7.30
CA ILE A 191 9.43 17.49 -5.89
C ILE A 191 8.76 16.51 -4.94
N GLY A 192 7.53 16.09 -5.25
CA GLY A 192 6.76 15.26 -4.35
C GLY A 192 5.38 14.89 -4.88
N ARG A 193 4.82 13.86 -4.26
CA ARG A 193 3.46 13.36 -4.50
C ARG A 193 2.61 13.54 -3.26
N GLN A 194 1.30 13.73 -3.43
CA GLN A 194 0.35 13.93 -2.33
C GLN A 194 0.86 15.02 -1.36
N VAL A 195 1.28 16.16 -1.91
CA VAL A 195 1.91 17.24 -1.13
C VAL A 195 0.82 17.98 -0.35
N PRO A 196 0.90 18.06 0.99
CA PRO A 196 -0.14 18.68 1.80
C PRO A 196 -0.20 20.20 1.58
N CYS A 197 -1.42 20.73 1.43
CA CYS A 197 -1.74 22.16 1.30
C CYS A 197 -2.65 22.65 2.45
N GLY A 198 -2.33 22.22 3.68
CA GLY A 198 -3.16 22.48 4.85
C GLY A 198 -4.57 21.92 4.68
N ASP A 199 -5.58 22.73 4.98
CA ASP A 199 -7.00 22.33 4.91
C ASP A 199 -7.54 22.29 3.46
N LEU A 200 -6.76 22.72 2.46
CA LEU A 200 -7.17 22.70 1.05
C LEU A 200 -7.06 21.31 0.41
N GLY A 201 -6.33 20.38 1.04
CA GLY A 201 -6.13 19.00 0.58
C GLY A 201 -4.68 18.70 0.20
N PHE A 202 -4.52 17.83 -0.80
CA PHE A 202 -3.22 17.31 -1.22
C PHE A 202 -3.06 17.49 -2.73
N ILE A 203 -1.94 18.07 -3.14
CA ILE A 203 -1.54 18.13 -4.55
C ILE A 203 -1.15 16.73 -5.00
N ASP A 204 -1.74 16.26 -6.10
CA ASP A 204 -1.40 14.94 -6.65
C ASP A 204 0.11 14.84 -6.95
N ILE A 205 0.65 15.71 -7.80
CA ILE A 205 2.09 15.76 -8.10
C ILE A 205 2.56 17.22 -8.15
N LEU A 206 3.63 17.51 -7.41
CA LEU A 206 4.33 18.80 -7.44
C LEU A 206 5.69 18.63 -8.11
N THR A 207 5.99 19.54 -9.03
CA THR A 207 7.28 19.59 -9.74
C THR A 207 7.77 21.03 -9.85
N GLN A 208 8.98 21.19 -10.38
CA GLN A 208 9.57 22.48 -10.70
C GLN A 208 10.17 22.45 -12.10
N ASP A 209 9.94 23.50 -12.88
CA ASP A 209 10.58 23.65 -14.18
C ASP A 209 12.08 23.93 -13.99
N ARG A 210 12.93 23.11 -14.59
CA ARG A 210 14.40 23.22 -14.45
C ARG A 210 14.95 24.49 -15.08
N ALA A 211 14.29 25.03 -16.11
CA ALA A 211 14.76 26.20 -16.83
C ALA A 211 14.36 27.50 -16.14
N THR A 212 13.12 27.59 -15.65
CA THR A 212 12.59 28.82 -15.06
C THR A 212 12.59 28.83 -13.53
N GLY A 213 12.62 27.65 -12.90
CA GLY A 213 12.40 27.50 -11.46
C GLY A 213 10.94 27.61 -11.05
N ASP A 214 10.01 27.74 -12.00
CA ASP A 214 8.58 27.86 -11.70
C ASP A 214 8.03 26.56 -11.11
N PHE A 215 7.13 26.66 -10.13
CA PHE A 215 6.41 25.51 -9.64
C PHE A 215 5.35 25.06 -10.65
N VAL A 216 5.25 23.76 -10.85
CA VAL A 216 4.25 23.15 -11.74
C VAL A 216 3.42 22.16 -10.93
N VAL A 217 2.15 22.50 -10.76
CA VAL A 217 1.15 21.69 -10.04
C VAL A 217 0.44 20.80 -11.05
N ILE A 218 0.51 19.49 -10.89
CA ILE A 218 -0.12 18.52 -11.79
C ILE A 218 -1.27 17.85 -11.04
N GLU A 219 -2.47 17.97 -11.61
CA GLU A 219 -3.72 17.44 -11.05
C GLU A 219 -4.31 16.38 -11.97
N LEU A 220 -4.66 15.22 -11.41
CA LEU A 220 -5.21 14.10 -12.20
C LEU A 220 -6.73 14.05 -12.08
N LYS A 221 -7.43 14.04 -13.22
CA LYS A 221 -8.88 13.84 -13.26
C LYS A 221 -9.20 12.34 -13.35
N ARG A 222 -9.44 11.71 -12.19
CA ARG A 222 -9.83 10.28 -12.09
C ARG A 222 -11.33 10.13 -11.81
N ASP A 223 -11.77 10.62 -10.67
CA ASP A 223 -13.13 10.52 -10.14
C ASP A 223 -13.80 11.90 -9.93
N LYS A 224 -13.25 12.93 -10.59
CA LYS A 224 -13.65 14.33 -10.45
C LYS A 224 -14.45 14.78 -11.66
N THR A 225 -15.45 15.62 -11.44
CA THR A 225 -16.09 16.40 -12.49
C THR A 225 -15.12 17.44 -13.08
N ASP A 226 -15.45 17.97 -14.25
CA ASP A 226 -14.63 18.99 -14.93
C ASP A 226 -14.41 20.25 -14.06
N ASP A 227 -15.44 20.68 -13.34
CA ASP A 227 -15.35 21.87 -12.49
C ASP A 227 -14.56 21.59 -11.20
N GLU A 228 -14.72 20.39 -10.62
CA GLU A 228 -13.99 20.00 -9.41
C GLU A 228 -12.50 19.98 -9.62
N VAL A 229 -12.03 19.41 -10.75
CA VAL A 229 -10.59 19.32 -11.03
C VAL A 229 -9.96 20.69 -11.28
N VAL A 230 -10.66 21.59 -12.00
CA VAL A 230 -10.20 22.96 -12.23
C VAL A 230 -10.18 23.76 -10.92
N GLY A 231 -11.23 23.63 -10.10
CA GLY A 231 -11.29 24.27 -8.79
C GLY A 231 -10.20 23.78 -7.84
N GLN A 232 -9.90 22.47 -7.84
CA GLN A 232 -8.82 21.91 -7.02
C GLN A 232 -7.45 22.43 -7.47
N LEU A 233 -7.13 22.32 -8.76
CA LEU A 233 -5.88 22.81 -9.31
C LEU A 233 -5.66 24.29 -8.98
N THR A 234 -6.65 25.14 -9.22
CA THR A 234 -6.53 26.59 -8.99
C THR A 234 -6.31 26.93 -7.51
N ARG A 235 -6.96 26.22 -6.57
CA ARG A 235 -6.68 26.38 -5.13
C ARG A 235 -5.26 25.98 -4.78
N TYR A 236 -4.78 24.86 -5.32
CA TYR A 236 -3.42 24.39 -5.08
C TYR A 236 -2.35 25.32 -5.65
N MET A 237 -2.57 25.84 -6.86
CA MET A 237 -1.70 26.85 -7.45
C MET A 237 -1.64 28.11 -6.59
N GLY A 238 -2.78 28.58 -6.06
CA GLY A 238 -2.83 29.71 -5.14
C GLY A 238 -2.04 29.45 -3.85
N TRP A 239 -2.19 28.27 -3.26
CA TRP A 239 -1.46 27.89 -2.07
C TRP A 239 0.06 27.83 -2.30
N ILE A 240 0.49 27.20 -3.40
CA ILE A 240 1.92 27.13 -3.78
C ILE A 240 2.48 28.52 -4.04
N LYS A 241 1.69 29.39 -4.69
CA LYS A 241 2.08 30.76 -4.96
C LYS A 241 2.41 31.50 -3.66
N GLU A 242 1.49 31.50 -2.71
CA GLU A 242 1.65 32.19 -1.43
C GLU A 242 2.79 31.61 -0.58
N HIS A 243 2.92 30.29 -0.52
CA HIS A 243 3.79 29.63 0.46
C HIS A 243 5.19 29.28 -0.07
N ARG A 244 5.40 29.23 -1.38
CA ARG A 244 6.66 28.77 -1.98
C ARG A 244 7.15 29.64 -3.13
N ALA A 245 6.26 30.03 -4.04
CA ALA A 245 6.65 30.73 -5.27
C ALA A 245 6.97 32.21 -5.01
N ASP A 246 6.08 32.94 -4.34
CA ASP A 246 6.27 34.37 -4.01
C ASP A 246 7.54 34.59 -3.14
N PRO A 247 7.82 33.78 -2.09
CA PRO A 247 9.08 33.87 -1.35
C PRO A 247 10.34 33.63 -2.19
N SER A 248 10.21 32.84 -3.26
CA SER A 248 11.34 32.47 -4.14
C SER A 248 11.44 33.34 -5.38
N GLY A 249 10.47 34.25 -5.61
CA GLY A 249 10.41 35.10 -6.80
C GLY A 249 10.14 34.36 -8.11
N VAL A 250 9.52 33.17 -8.07
CA VAL A 250 9.23 32.33 -9.24
C VAL A 250 7.72 32.22 -9.47
N GLY A 251 7.32 31.79 -10.66
CA GLY A 251 5.93 31.60 -11.06
C GLY A 251 5.32 30.26 -10.62
N VAL A 252 4.01 30.13 -10.88
CA VAL A 252 3.25 28.89 -10.72
C VAL A 252 2.40 28.66 -11.96
N ARG A 253 2.52 27.46 -12.54
CA ARG A 253 1.62 26.96 -13.60
C ARG A 253 0.98 25.64 -13.22
N GLY A 254 -0.13 25.31 -13.87
CA GLY A 254 -0.91 24.12 -13.60
C GLY A 254 -0.99 23.21 -14.81
N ILE A 255 -1.10 21.90 -14.56
CA ILE A 255 -1.34 20.89 -15.58
C ILE A 255 -2.51 20.03 -15.10
N ILE A 256 -3.54 19.86 -15.94
CA ILE A 256 -4.58 18.87 -15.71
C ILE A 256 -4.35 17.71 -16.67
N VAL A 257 -4.24 16.51 -16.12
CA VAL A 257 -4.11 15.27 -16.90
C VAL A 257 -5.45 14.53 -16.88
N VAL A 258 -6.01 14.26 -18.06
CA VAL A 258 -7.33 13.66 -18.24
C VAL A 258 -7.31 12.52 -19.26
N HIS A 259 -8.23 11.56 -19.17
CA HIS A 259 -8.41 10.55 -20.22
C HIS A 259 -8.91 11.21 -21.52
N GLU A 260 -9.90 12.10 -21.36
CA GLU A 260 -10.54 12.79 -22.46
C GLU A 260 -10.84 14.23 -22.06
N VAL A 261 -10.51 15.16 -22.97
CA VAL A 261 -10.80 16.58 -22.80
C VAL A 261 -12.23 16.85 -23.27
N THR A 262 -13.14 17.09 -22.33
CA THR A 262 -14.52 17.47 -22.64
C THR A 262 -14.58 18.93 -23.14
N PRO A 263 -15.63 19.33 -23.91
CA PRO A 263 -15.83 20.73 -24.27
C PRO A 263 -15.97 21.66 -23.07
N ARG A 264 -16.58 21.18 -21.97
CA ARG A 264 -16.73 21.93 -20.72
C ARG A 264 -15.39 22.18 -20.05
N LEU A 265 -14.57 21.14 -19.88
CA LEU A 265 -13.23 21.28 -19.30
C LEU A 265 -12.36 22.21 -20.15
N ARG A 266 -12.40 22.05 -21.48
CA ARG A 266 -11.69 22.94 -22.41
C ARG A 266 -12.12 24.39 -22.21
N ALA A 267 -13.43 24.66 -22.14
CA ALA A 267 -13.94 26.01 -21.93
C ALA A 267 -13.53 26.59 -20.55
N ALA A 268 -13.53 25.77 -19.50
CA ALA A 268 -13.13 26.17 -18.15
C ALA A 268 -11.64 26.53 -18.06
N VAL A 269 -10.79 25.83 -18.81
CA VAL A 269 -9.33 26.08 -18.81
C VAL A 269 -8.92 27.16 -19.81
N LEU A 270 -9.71 27.42 -20.86
CA LEU A 270 -9.35 28.40 -21.90
C LEU A 270 -9.06 29.81 -21.35
N SER A 271 -9.69 30.19 -20.24
CA SER A 271 -9.48 31.48 -19.57
C SER A 271 -8.27 31.50 -18.62
N LEU A 272 -7.63 30.37 -18.36
CA LEU A 272 -6.52 30.21 -17.42
C LEU A 272 -5.20 30.11 -18.19
N ALA A 273 -4.56 31.25 -18.45
CA ALA A 273 -3.37 31.36 -19.30
C ALA A 273 -2.16 30.52 -18.84
N ASN A 274 -2.10 30.16 -17.56
CA ASN A 274 -1.04 29.36 -16.95
C ASN A 274 -1.49 27.93 -16.59
N VAL A 275 -2.53 27.41 -17.26
CA VAL A 275 -3.00 26.03 -17.08
C VAL A 275 -3.00 25.29 -18.42
N GLU A 276 -2.36 24.12 -18.44
CA GLU A 276 -2.28 23.24 -19.60
C GLU A 276 -3.17 22.00 -19.41
N LEU A 277 -3.70 21.47 -20.52
CA LEU A 277 -4.43 20.21 -20.54
C LEU A 277 -3.59 19.14 -21.25
N TYR A 278 -3.43 17.99 -20.61
CA TYR A 278 -2.84 16.80 -21.21
C TYR A 278 -3.86 15.68 -21.24
N ASN A 279 -4.06 15.10 -22.43
CA ASN A 279 -4.78 13.85 -22.57
C ASN A 279 -3.80 12.69 -22.45
N TYR A 280 -4.10 11.72 -21.59
CA TYR A 280 -3.34 10.47 -21.55
C TYR A 280 -4.09 9.37 -22.29
N ARG A 281 -3.34 8.41 -22.83
CA ARG A 281 -3.88 7.21 -23.46
C ARG A 281 -3.18 5.98 -22.90
N LEU A 282 -3.96 5.00 -22.50
CA LEU A 282 -3.46 3.68 -22.12
C LEU A 282 -3.62 2.73 -23.31
N ALA A 283 -2.57 2.01 -23.65
CA ALA A 283 -2.56 1.05 -24.75
C ALA A 283 -1.92 -0.26 -24.29
N ILE A 284 -2.57 -1.37 -24.63
CA ILE A 284 -2.02 -2.72 -24.46
C ILE A 284 -1.59 -3.20 -25.84
N ASP A 285 -0.31 -3.56 -26.00
CA ASP A 285 0.24 -4.17 -27.22
C ASP A 285 0.61 -5.63 -26.93
N LEU A 286 -0.02 -6.57 -27.64
CA LEU A 286 0.28 -8.00 -27.54
C LEU A 286 1.09 -8.43 -28.75
N ARG A 287 2.30 -8.92 -28.49
CA ARG A 287 3.17 -9.49 -29.53
C ARG A 287 3.25 -11.00 -29.38
N PRO A 288 3.14 -11.77 -30.47
CA PRO A 288 3.36 -13.20 -30.41
C PRO A 288 4.76 -13.50 -29.89
N ALA A 289 4.85 -14.23 -28.78
CA ALA A 289 6.06 -14.97 -28.46
C ALA A 289 6.05 -16.21 -29.36
N GLY A 290 7.02 -16.35 -30.25
CA GLY A 290 7.10 -17.48 -31.18
C GLY A 290 6.89 -18.82 -30.45
N ARG A 291 6.21 -19.77 -31.10
CA ARG A 291 6.06 -21.13 -30.52
C ARG A 291 7.46 -21.71 -30.31
N PRO A 292 7.82 -22.22 -29.11
CA PRO A 292 9.03 -23.02 -28.99
C PRO A 292 8.91 -24.18 -29.96
N GLY A 293 9.82 -24.24 -30.94
CA GLY A 293 9.81 -25.27 -31.97
C GLY A 293 9.84 -26.64 -31.32
N ARG A 294 8.92 -27.51 -31.73
CA ARG A 294 9.05 -28.95 -31.44
C ARG A 294 10.17 -29.46 -32.36
N SER A 295 11.37 -29.63 -31.79
CA SER A 295 12.41 -30.50 -32.36
C SER A 295 12.01 -31.96 -32.19
#